data_AF-A0A523J790-F1
#
_entry.id   AF-A0A523J790-F1
#
_cell.length_a   1.000
_cell.length_b   1.000
_cell.length_c   1.000
_cell.angle_alpha   90.00
_cell.angle_beta   90.00
_cell.angle_gamma   90.00
#
_symmetry.space_group_name_H-M   'P 1'
#
loop_
_entity.id
_entity.type
_entity.pdbx_description
1 polymer ?
#
loop_
_entity_poly.entity_id
_entity_poly.type
_entity_poly.pdbx_seq_one_letter_code
_entity_poly.pdbx_strand_id
1 'polypeptide(L)'
;MKLEDLYKEIGEFSKENQGSSNYFKEDFYVQGPTALEYAPFSLLKKKFENLNSPVDLLGLGFVYQSIDFFGSDTFTKWYERKFARKLGTASSSKMTILKIPENKSIFDSIESIYKAFKNLRENKILLNGKNLPVQLGEWYARIIFGLYQKKSTSQRGFDFKLDGKTAEVKVHWADFSSPKGVKIRRSLVQLSDYCIIIYIHNNFMIREICFLDSKFITRKFAEKGHTIFLKDSQVSNYFFSRSSKHDDKIVNPTALMKYSSPQFAIKIADRFQ
;
A
#
# COMPACT_ATOMS: atom_id res chain seq x y z
N MET A 1 6.84 -21.12 4.46
CA MET A 1 6.52 -20.89 5.88
C MET A 1 5.01 -20.87 6.04
N LYS A 2 4.46 -21.62 7.01
CA LYS A 2 3.03 -21.53 7.35
C LYS A 2 2.80 -20.33 8.27
N LEU A 3 1.66 -19.66 8.11
CA LEU A 3 1.35 -18.44 8.86
C LEU A 3 1.15 -18.73 10.36
N GLU A 4 0.64 -19.92 10.67
CA GLU A 4 0.43 -20.39 12.05
C GLU A 4 1.76 -20.50 12.81
N ASP A 5 2.81 -21.01 12.17
CA ASP A 5 4.14 -21.15 12.78
C ASP A 5 4.75 -19.76 13.06
N LEU A 6 4.59 -18.83 12.12
CA LEU A 6 5.03 -17.44 12.29
C LEU A 6 4.32 -16.79 13.49
N TYR A 7 3.00 -16.94 13.59
CA TYR A 7 2.23 -16.39 14.70
C TYR A 7 2.55 -17.03 16.04
N LYS A 8 2.85 -18.34 16.07
CA LYS A 8 3.31 -19.01 17.28
C LYS A 8 4.61 -18.40 17.80
N GLU A 9 5.61 -18.21 16.94
CA GLU A 9 6.89 -17.58 17.31
C GLU A 9 6.71 -16.12 17.75
N ILE A 10 5.82 -15.35 17.11
CA ILE A 10 5.48 -13.99 17.54
C ILE A 10 4.84 -13.99 18.93
N GLY A 11 3.92 -14.91 19.17
CA GLY A 11 3.25 -15.07 20.46
C GLY A 11 4.21 -15.50 21.57
N GLU A 12 5.11 -16.45 21.29
CA GLU A 12 6.19 -16.87 22.20
C GLU A 12 7.10 -15.71 22.54
N PHE A 13 7.61 -15.00 21.53
CA PHE A 13 8.41 -13.82 21.76
C PHE A 13 7.65 -12.81 22.60
N SER A 14 6.34 -12.61 22.39
CA SER A 14 5.51 -11.61 23.06
C SER A 14 5.25 -11.88 24.55
N LYS A 15 5.46 -13.10 25.07
CA LYS A 15 5.21 -13.46 26.48
C LYS A 15 6.23 -12.92 27.48
N GLU A 16 7.52 -12.87 27.12
CA GLU A 16 8.60 -12.60 28.09
C GLU A 16 9.20 -11.20 27.96
N ASN A 17 9.62 -10.58 29.06
CA ASN A 17 10.31 -9.28 28.96
C ASN A 17 11.70 -9.42 28.31
N GLN A 18 12.05 -8.46 27.45
CA GLN A 18 13.25 -8.49 26.61
C GLN A 18 14.15 -7.26 26.86
N GLY A 19 14.14 -6.72 28.09
CA GLY A 19 14.79 -5.46 28.46
C GLY A 19 16.31 -5.42 28.27
N SER A 20 16.99 -6.56 28.29
CA SER A 20 18.44 -6.68 28.05
C SER A 20 18.80 -6.94 26.58
N SER A 21 17.81 -7.19 25.72
CA SER A 21 18.04 -7.48 24.30
C SER A 21 18.33 -6.19 23.51
N ASN A 22 18.95 -6.32 22.32
CA ASN A 22 19.11 -5.21 21.38
C ASN A 22 17.94 -5.10 20.38
N TYR A 23 16.91 -5.94 20.50
CA TYR A 23 15.80 -6.01 19.55
C TYR A 23 14.97 -4.72 19.48
N PHE A 24 15.03 -3.87 20.52
CA PHE A 24 14.38 -2.56 20.54
C PHE A 24 14.93 -1.58 19.49
N LYS A 25 16.11 -1.84 18.91
CA LYS A 25 16.75 -0.98 17.89
C LYS A 25 16.31 -1.29 16.46
N GLU A 26 15.43 -2.27 16.26
CA GLU A 26 15.08 -2.69 14.90
C GLU A 26 14.17 -1.70 14.18
N ASP A 27 14.31 -1.70 12.85
CA ASP A 27 13.47 -0.90 11.96
C ASP A 27 12.17 -1.62 11.57
N PHE A 28 12.13 -2.96 11.67
CA PHE A 28 10.99 -3.77 11.26
C PHE A 28 10.48 -4.67 12.37
N TYR A 29 9.18 -4.60 12.62
CA TYR A 29 8.46 -5.48 13.54
C TYR A 29 7.29 -6.13 12.80
N VAL A 30 6.97 -7.37 13.13
CA VAL A 30 5.86 -8.11 12.55
C VAL A 30 4.78 -8.27 13.61
N GLN A 31 3.55 -7.88 13.26
CA GLN A 31 2.39 -8.01 14.14
C GLN A 31 1.83 -9.43 14.06
N GLY A 32 1.51 -10.00 15.22
CA GLY A 32 0.82 -11.27 15.35
C GLY A 32 -0.69 -11.16 15.09
N PRO A 33 -1.46 -12.19 15.46
CA PRO A 33 -2.91 -12.19 15.27
C PRO A 33 -3.62 -11.19 16.19
N THR A 34 -3.01 -10.82 17.33
CA THR A 34 -3.59 -9.86 18.28
C THR A 34 -2.87 -8.51 18.23
N ALA A 35 -3.58 -7.44 18.58
CA ALA A 35 -3.08 -6.07 18.46
C ALA A 35 -1.86 -5.76 19.36
N LEU A 36 -1.57 -6.60 20.36
CA LEU A 36 -0.48 -6.41 21.33
C LEU A 36 0.59 -7.50 21.23
N GLU A 37 0.63 -8.24 20.13
CA GLU A 37 1.66 -9.23 19.85
C GLU A 37 2.51 -8.76 18.68
N TYR A 38 3.82 -8.65 18.91
CA TYR A 38 4.77 -8.27 17.89
C TYR A 38 6.08 -9.01 18.12
N ALA A 39 6.85 -9.18 17.04
CA ALA A 39 8.23 -9.64 17.13
C ALA A 39 9.14 -8.84 16.20
N PRO A 40 10.41 -8.64 16.58
CA PRO A 40 11.43 -8.07 15.70
C PRO A 40 11.64 -8.97 14.47
N PHE A 41 11.78 -8.37 13.29
CA PHE A 41 11.98 -9.13 12.05
C PHE A 41 13.27 -9.97 12.09
N SER A 42 14.35 -9.47 12.70
CA SER A 42 15.62 -10.22 12.71
C SER A 42 15.54 -11.53 13.51
N LEU A 43 14.67 -11.59 14.53
CA LEU A 43 14.42 -12.82 15.28
C LEU A 43 13.69 -13.84 14.40
N LEU A 44 12.65 -13.40 13.69
CA LEU A 44 11.89 -14.26 12.80
C LEU A 44 12.76 -14.78 11.65
N LYS A 45 13.61 -13.94 11.08
CA LYS A 45 14.60 -14.33 10.06
C LYS A 45 15.54 -15.45 10.51
N LYS A 46 15.92 -15.50 11.78
CA LYS A 46 16.75 -16.59 12.32
C LYS A 46 15.98 -17.90 12.49
N LYS A 47 14.67 -17.83 12.66
CA LYS A 47 13.78 -18.98 12.89
C LYS A 47 13.28 -19.60 11.58
N PHE A 48 13.13 -18.80 10.54
CA PHE A 48 12.55 -19.22 9.26
C PHE A 48 13.56 -19.01 8.12
N GLU A 49 14.11 -20.11 7.60
CA GLU A 49 15.15 -20.08 6.54
C GLU A 49 14.69 -19.38 5.26
N ASN A 50 13.38 -19.41 4.98
CA ASN A 50 12.79 -18.79 3.80
C ASN A 50 12.40 -17.30 4.01
N LEU A 51 12.79 -16.68 5.13
CA LEU A 51 12.50 -15.29 5.47
C LEU A 51 13.78 -14.46 5.42
N ASN A 52 14.11 -13.92 4.25
CA ASN A 52 15.35 -13.18 4.01
C ASN A 52 15.17 -11.68 4.16
N SER A 53 14.00 -11.16 3.79
CA SER A 53 13.66 -9.74 3.76
C SER A 53 12.19 -9.50 4.15
N PRO A 54 11.83 -8.28 4.58
CA PRO A 54 10.43 -7.94 4.85
C PRO A 54 9.49 -8.13 3.65
N VAL A 55 10.01 -8.11 2.42
CA VAL A 55 9.25 -8.32 1.19
C VAL A 55 8.66 -9.74 1.14
N ASP A 56 9.34 -10.73 1.71
CA ASP A 56 8.89 -12.13 1.71
C ASP A 56 7.57 -12.31 2.49
N LEU A 57 7.27 -11.40 3.44
CA LEU A 57 6.00 -11.40 4.17
C LEU A 57 4.86 -10.77 3.37
N LEU A 58 5.16 -9.87 2.43
CA LEU A 58 4.12 -9.17 1.69
C LEU A 58 3.29 -10.12 0.82
N GLY A 59 3.94 -11.15 0.25
CA GLY A 59 3.25 -12.22 -0.49
C GLY A 59 2.33 -13.08 0.38
N LEU A 60 2.55 -13.11 1.70
CA LEU A 60 1.68 -13.77 2.67
C LEU A 60 0.49 -12.89 3.11
N GLY A 61 0.36 -11.67 2.56
CA GLY A 61 -0.71 -10.74 2.88
C GLY A 61 -0.32 -9.64 3.85
N PHE A 62 0.94 -9.59 4.31
CA PHE A 62 1.40 -8.48 5.15
C PHE A 62 1.53 -7.20 4.35
N VAL A 63 1.40 -6.07 5.03
CA VAL A 63 1.58 -4.74 4.46
C VAL A 63 2.46 -3.91 5.38
N TYR A 64 3.31 -3.06 4.80
CA TYR A 64 4.08 -2.10 5.57
C TYR A 64 3.16 -1.06 6.20
N GLN A 65 3.38 -0.73 7.47
CA GLN A 65 2.77 0.39 8.18
C GLN A 65 3.85 1.17 8.92
N SER A 66 4.28 2.29 8.35
CA SER A 66 5.24 3.19 9.00
C SER A 66 4.58 3.88 10.19
N ILE A 67 5.22 3.83 11.36
CA ILE A 67 4.64 4.36 12.59
C ILE A 67 4.48 5.89 12.52
N ASP A 68 5.40 6.59 11.86
CA ASP A 68 5.36 8.07 11.72
C ASP A 68 4.10 8.59 11.02
N PHE A 69 3.49 7.78 10.15
CA PHE A 69 2.33 8.22 9.34
C PHE A 69 0.99 7.75 9.89
N PHE A 70 0.93 6.58 10.52
CA PHE A 70 -0.33 5.99 10.98
C PHE A 70 -0.48 6.00 12.50
N GLY A 71 0.60 6.29 13.23
CA GLY A 71 0.67 6.03 14.66
C GLY A 71 0.57 4.53 14.97
N SER A 72 0.81 4.19 16.24
CA SER A 72 0.43 2.88 16.78
C SER A 72 0.48 2.91 18.29
N ASP A 73 -0.66 3.22 18.91
CA ASP A 73 -0.80 3.22 20.37
C ASP A 73 -0.55 1.83 20.96
N THR A 74 -1.04 0.79 20.27
CA THR A 74 -0.87 -0.60 20.69
C THR A 74 0.58 -1.06 20.58
N PHE A 75 1.28 -0.69 19.51
CA PHE A 75 2.71 -0.98 19.40
C PHE A 75 3.53 -0.22 20.44
N THR A 76 3.22 1.06 20.68
CA THR A 76 3.91 1.85 21.70
C THR A 76 3.76 1.18 23.07
N LYS A 77 2.53 0.84 23.47
CA LYS A 77 2.25 0.12 24.72
C LYS A 77 2.98 -1.21 24.80
N TRP A 78 2.97 -1.99 23.72
CA TRP A 78 3.70 -3.25 23.65
C TRP A 78 5.20 -3.04 23.80
N TYR A 79 5.79 -2.12 23.03
CA TYR A 79 7.23 -1.83 23.01
C TYR A 79 7.73 -1.41 24.39
N GLU A 80 7.01 -0.48 25.04
CA GLU A 80 7.41 0.05 26.35
C GLU A 80 7.36 -1.03 27.43
N ARG A 81 6.32 -1.87 27.41
CA ARG A 81 6.23 -3.04 28.28
C ARG A 81 7.34 -4.05 27.97
N LYS A 82 7.57 -4.33 26.68
CA LYS A 82 8.47 -5.39 26.21
C LYS A 82 9.92 -5.14 26.56
N PHE A 83 10.35 -3.90 26.35
CA PHE A 83 11.74 -3.49 26.48
C PHE A 83 12.00 -2.66 27.73
N ALA A 84 10.98 -2.38 28.55
CA ALA A 84 11.04 -1.51 29.72
C ALA A 84 11.60 -0.10 29.40
N ARG A 85 11.24 0.43 28.23
CA ARG A 85 11.82 1.66 27.67
C ARG A 85 10.82 2.47 26.88
N LYS A 86 10.83 3.79 27.06
CA LYS A 86 9.99 4.71 26.29
C LYS A 86 10.34 4.69 24.79
N LEU A 87 9.31 4.72 23.95
CA LEU A 87 9.49 4.83 22.50
C LEU A 87 9.56 6.31 22.09
N GLY A 88 10.77 6.82 21.86
CA GLY A 88 10.96 8.21 21.43
C GLY A 88 10.64 8.43 19.94
N THR A 89 10.21 9.63 19.58
CA THR A 89 9.83 10.04 18.20
C THR A 89 10.92 9.79 17.17
N ALA A 90 12.19 10.01 17.53
CA ALA A 90 13.32 9.78 16.63
C ALA A 90 13.53 8.30 16.30
N SER A 91 13.14 7.38 17.19
CA SER A 91 13.20 5.93 16.96
C SER A 91 11.95 5.45 16.22
N SER A 92 10.76 5.87 16.67
CA SER A 92 9.50 5.46 16.03
C SER A 92 9.37 5.91 14.58
N SER A 93 9.94 7.07 14.21
CA SER A 93 9.92 7.57 12.83
C SER A 93 10.67 6.69 11.82
N LYS A 94 11.53 5.79 12.29
CA LYS A 94 12.26 4.81 11.45
C LYS A 94 11.61 3.43 11.46
N MET A 95 10.73 3.17 12.42
CA MET A 95 10.12 1.87 12.61
C MET A 95 8.92 1.64 11.70
N THR A 96 8.82 0.40 11.21
CA THR A 96 7.77 -0.08 10.33
C THR A 96 7.19 -1.36 10.90
N ILE A 97 5.86 -1.42 10.96
CA ILE A 97 5.12 -2.61 11.36
C ILE A 97 4.66 -3.33 10.10
N LEU A 98 4.95 -4.61 9.97
CA LEU A 98 4.31 -5.49 8.99
C LEU A 98 3.08 -6.11 9.64
N LYS A 99 1.91 -5.93 9.04
CA LYS A 99 0.67 -6.55 9.53
C LYS A 99 -0.22 -7.03 8.40
N ILE A 100 -1.09 -8.00 8.69
CA ILE A 100 -2.17 -8.38 7.77
C ILE A 100 -3.38 -7.47 8.02
N PRO A 101 -3.95 -6.82 6.98
CA PRO A 101 -5.17 -6.04 7.12
C PRO A 101 -6.39 -6.88 7.49
N GLU A 102 -7.26 -6.33 8.35
CA GLU A 102 -8.55 -6.93 8.69
C GLU A 102 -9.57 -6.68 7.56
N ASN A 103 -9.52 -7.51 6.52
CA ASN A 103 -10.28 -7.29 5.29
C ASN A 103 -11.79 -7.10 5.53
N LYS A 104 -12.41 -7.90 6.42
CA LYS A 104 -13.85 -7.83 6.71
C LYS A 104 -14.25 -6.44 7.21
N SER A 105 -13.61 -5.98 8.28
CA SER A 105 -13.83 -4.65 8.87
C SER A 105 -13.62 -3.53 7.85
N ILE A 106 -12.61 -3.67 6.99
CA ILE A 106 -12.34 -2.71 5.91
C ILE A 106 -13.48 -2.68 4.89
N PHE A 107 -13.97 -3.83 4.42
CA PHE A 107 -15.09 -3.90 3.47
C PHE A 107 -16.38 -3.35 4.06
N ASP A 108 -16.72 -3.73 5.29
CA ASP A 108 -17.91 -3.24 6.01
C ASP A 108 -17.87 -1.70 6.14
N SER A 109 -16.69 -1.14 6.43
CA SER A 109 -16.47 0.30 6.52
C SER A 109 -16.60 0.99 5.16
N ILE A 110 -16.02 0.42 4.11
CA ILE A 110 -16.12 0.94 2.74
C ILE A 110 -17.58 0.96 2.27
N GLU A 111 -18.34 -0.10 2.55
CA GLU A 111 -19.76 -0.17 2.19
C GLU A 111 -20.57 0.92 2.90
N SER A 112 -20.33 1.10 4.20
CA SER A 112 -20.98 2.12 5.01
C SER A 112 -20.70 3.53 4.46
N ILE A 113 -19.45 3.81 4.10
CA ILE A 113 -19.04 5.07 3.50
C ILE A 113 -19.70 5.25 2.13
N TYR A 114 -19.73 4.21 1.29
CA TYR A 114 -20.38 4.27 -0.01
C TYR A 114 -21.86 4.66 0.10
N LYS A 115 -22.60 4.05 1.03
CA LYS A 115 -24.00 4.40 1.32
C LYS A 115 -24.14 5.87 1.73
N ALA A 116 -23.27 6.34 2.63
CA ALA A 116 -23.27 7.75 3.06
C ALA A 116 -22.96 8.72 1.89
N PHE A 117 -21.94 8.42 1.08
CA PHE A 117 -21.58 9.23 -0.09
C PHE A 117 -22.72 9.27 -1.12
N LYS A 118 -23.40 8.14 -1.35
CA LYS A 118 -24.55 8.06 -2.24
C LYS A 118 -25.67 8.99 -1.77
N ASN A 119 -26.08 8.88 -0.50
CA ASN A 119 -27.12 9.70 0.09
C ASN A 119 -26.78 11.21 0.00
N LEU A 120 -25.56 11.60 0.38
CA LEU A 120 -25.13 13.00 0.32
C LEU A 120 -25.06 13.56 -1.11
N ARG A 121 -24.75 12.74 -2.11
CA ARG A 121 -24.76 13.13 -3.54
C ARG A 121 -26.18 13.28 -4.07
N GLU A 122 -27.08 12.37 -3.71
CA GLU A 122 -28.50 12.43 -4.09
C GLU A 122 -29.15 13.72 -3.55
N ASN A 123 -28.79 14.09 -2.33
CA ASN A 123 -29.18 15.35 -1.68
C ASN A 123 -28.34 16.57 -2.08
N LYS A 124 -27.47 16.46 -3.11
CA LYS A 124 -26.67 17.57 -3.66
C LYS A 124 -25.73 18.27 -2.67
N ILE A 125 -25.35 17.61 -1.57
CA ILE A 125 -24.41 18.14 -0.57
C ILE A 125 -22.97 17.90 -1.01
N LEU A 126 -22.66 16.73 -1.57
CA LEU A 126 -21.32 16.39 -2.05
C LEU A 126 -21.19 16.54 -3.55
N LEU A 127 -20.29 17.45 -3.97
CA LEU A 127 -19.95 17.67 -5.39
C LEU A 127 -18.61 17.03 -5.80
N ASN A 128 -17.60 16.98 -4.92
CA ASN A 128 -16.22 16.59 -5.28
C ASN A 128 -15.40 15.97 -4.11
N GLY A 129 -15.88 14.87 -3.50
CA GLY A 129 -15.23 14.20 -2.36
C GLY A 129 -13.96 13.42 -2.69
N LYS A 130 -12.88 14.08 -3.13
CA LYS A 130 -11.70 13.42 -3.71
C LYS A 130 -10.67 12.88 -2.70
N ASN A 131 -10.69 13.29 -1.43
CA ASN A 131 -9.60 12.95 -0.51
C ASN A 131 -9.56 11.46 -0.14
N LEU A 132 -10.69 10.90 0.30
CA LEU A 132 -10.75 9.48 0.66
C LEU A 132 -10.43 8.53 -0.51
N PRO A 133 -11.02 8.69 -1.71
CA PRO A 133 -10.66 7.84 -2.85
C PRO A 133 -9.17 7.86 -3.16
N VAL A 134 -8.51 9.03 -3.05
CA VAL A 134 -7.07 9.17 -3.28
C VAL A 134 -6.28 8.36 -2.26
N GLN A 135 -6.56 8.53 -0.96
CA GLN A 135 -5.88 7.77 0.09
C GLN A 135 -6.11 6.27 -0.03
N LEU A 136 -7.33 5.87 -0.43
CA LEU A 136 -7.67 4.48 -0.62
C LEU A 136 -6.93 3.86 -1.82
N GLY A 137 -6.82 4.59 -2.94
CA GLY A 137 -6.03 4.13 -4.08
C GLY A 137 -4.54 4.06 -3.82
N GLU A 138 -4.00 5.02 -3.07
CA GLU A 138 -2.63 4.96 -2.53
C GLU A 138 -2.44 3.73 -1.63
N TRP A 139 -3.43 3.42 -0.78
CA TRP A 139 -3.42 2.21 0.04
C TRP A 139 -3.47 0.94 -0.81
N TYR A 140 -4.33 0.87 -1.83
CA TYR A 140 -4.36 -0.25 -2.78
C TYR A 140 -3.01 -0.46 -3.46
N ALA A 141 -2.37 0.61 -3.94
CA ALA A 141 -1.06 0.49 -4.54
C ALA A 141 -0.03 -0.10 -3.56
N ARG A 142 -0.05 0.32 -2.28
CA ARG A 142 0.83 -0.25 -1.25
C ARG A 142 0.60 -1.73 -1.01
N ILE A 143 -0.65 -2.14 -0.84
CA ILE A 143 -0.93 -3.54 -0.47
C ILE A 143 -0.72 -4.49 -1.65
N ILE A 144 -0.87 -4.03 -2.89
CA ILE A 144 -0.71 -4.85 -4.11
C ILE A 144 0.75 -4.92 -4.55
N PHE A 145 1.43 -3.77 -4.65
CA PHE A 145 2.81 -3.67 -5.14
C PHE A 145 3.85 -3.69 -4.01
N GLY A 146 3.44 -3.75 -2.76
CA GLY A 146 4.37 -3.72 -1.62
C GLY A 146 5.06 -2.38 -1.42
N LEU A 147 4.43 -1.26 -1.82
CA LEU A 147 5.07 0.06 -1.75
C LEU A 147 5.40 0.45 -0.32
N TYR A 148 6.66 0.79 -0.08
CA TYR A 148 7.14 1.30 1.19
C TYR A 148 7.00 2.82 1.26
N GLN A 149 6.36 3.33 2.31
CA GLN A 149 6.21 4.77 2.53
C GLN A 149 7.36 5.29 3.37
N LYS A 150 8.15 6.20 2.80
CA LYS A 150 9.25 6.86 3.49
C LYS A 150 9.08 8.37 3.43
N LYS A 151 9.39 9.06 4.52
CA LYS A 151 9.36 10.52 4.57
C LYS A 151 10.16 11.11 3.41
N SER A 152 9.55 12.02 2.68
CA SER A 152 10.19 12.60 1.51
C SER A 152 11.26 13.60 1.94
N THR A 153 12.37 13.60 1.22
CA THR A 153 13.45 14.58 1.38
C THR A 153 13.26 15.80 0.49
N SER A 154 12.42 15.71 -0.55
CA SER A 154 12.23 16.73 -1.58
C SER A 154 10.89 17.46 -1.50
N GLN A 155 9.92 16.93 -0.76
CA GLN A 155 8.59 17.51 -0.60
C GLN A 155 8.01 17.30 0.81
N ARG A 156 6.99 18.08 1.17
CA ARG A 156 6.19 17.80 2.37
C ARG A 156 5.40 16.51 2.14
N GLY A 157 5.55 15.55 3.04
CA GLY A 157 4.85 14.26 3.00
C GLY A 157 5.81 13.09 2.89
N PHE A 158 5.45 12.11 2.06
CA PHE A 158 6.20 10.87 1.88
C PHE A 158 6.34 10.55 0.39
N ASP A 159 7.32 9.72 0.08
CA ASP A 159 7.50 9.09 -1.22
C ASP A 159 7.21 7.60 -1.10
N PHE A 160 6.60 7.03 -2.14
CA PHE A 160 6.49 5.59 -2.27
C PHE A 160 7.77 5.01 -2.86
N LYS A 161 8.22 3.90 -2.30
CA LYS A 161 9.38 3.15 -2.79
C LYS A 161 8.96 1.74 -3.19
N LEU A 162 9.39 1.35 -4.39
CA LEU A 162 9.30 -0.01 -4.92
C LEU A 162 10.73 -0.45 -5.26
N ASP A 163 11.27 -1.44 -4.56
CA ASP A 163 12.64 -1.92 -4.75
C ASP A 163 13.70 -0.80 -4.75
N GLY A 164 13.55 0.14 -3.81
CA GLY A 164 14.42 1.31 -3.68
C GLY A 164 14.16 2.45 -4.68
N LYS A 165 13.36 2.21 -5.73
CA LYS A 165 12.97 3.21 -6.73
C LYS A 165 11.73 3.99 -6.32
N THR A 166 11.62 5.25 -6.73
CA THR A 166 10.48 6.10 -6.38
C THR A 166 9.28 5.79 -7.27
N ALA A 167 8.09 5.67 -6.69
CA ALA A 167 6.84 5.53 -7.42
C ALA A 167 5.91 6.71 -7.14
N GLU A 168 5.36 7.31 -8.20
CA GLU A 168 4.23 8.23 -8.12
C GLU A 168 2.94 7.41 -8.22
N VAL A 169 2.04 7.56 -7.24
CA VAL A 169 0.73 6.92 -7.28
C VAL A 169 -0.33 7.96 -7.62
N LYS A 170 -1.06 7.73 -8.71
CA LYS A 170 -2.16 8.57 -9.14
C LYS A 170 -3.48 7.82 -9.03
N VAL A 171 -4.49 8.48 -8.50
CA VAL A 171 -5.82 7.90 -8.39
C VAL A 171 -6.81 8.60 -9.32
N HIS A 172 -7.58 7.80 -10.06
CA HIS A 172 -8.70 8.26 -10.86
C HIS A 172 -10.01 7.64 -10.33
N TRP A 173 -10.82 8.45 -9.67
CA TRP A 173 -12.09 8.01 -9.08
C TRP A 173 -13.30 8.41 -9.92
N ALA A 174 -13.84 7.45 -10.64
CA ALA A 174 -15.10 7.51 -11.39
C ALA A 174 -15.38 6.14 -12.03
N ASP A 175 -16.65 5.89 -12.36
CA ASP A 175 -17.05 4.63 -13.03
C ASP A 175 -16.60 4.57 -14.51
N PHE A 176 -16.31 5.72 -15.11
CA PHE A 176 -15.82 5.85 -16.48
C PHE A 176 -14.53 6.66 -16.51
N SER A 177 -13.69 6.42 -17.52
CA SER A 177 -12.46 7.19 -17.71
C SER A 177 -12.76 8.56 -18.31
N SER A 178 -11.99 9.57 -17.92
CA SER A 178 -12.08 10.89 -18.57
C SER A 178 -11.61 10.80 -20.03
N PRO A 179 -12.33 11.39 -21.01
CA PRO A 179 -11.85 11.50 -22.39
C PRO A 179 -10.53 12.27 -22.53
N LYS A 180 -10.23 13.15 -21.57
CA LYS A 180 -8.98 13.91 -21.49
C LYS A 180 -7.83 13.11 -20.89
N GLY A 181 -8.10 11.89 -20.39
CA GLY A 181 -7.13 11.07 -19.70
C GLY A 181 -6.83 11.53 -18.28
N VAL A 182 -5.86 10.86 -17.66
CA VAL A 182 -5.44 11.16 -16.29
C VAL A 182 -4.46 12.33 -16.28
N LYS A 183 -4.77 13.33 -15.45
CA LYS A 183 -3.94 14.52 -15.26
C LYS A 183 -2.81 14.24 -14.26
N ILE A 184 -1.56 14.37 -14.70
CA ILE A 184 -0.37 14.14 -13.87
C ILE A 184 0.51 15.39 -13.89
N ARG A 185 1.09 15.75 -12.74
CA ARG A 185 2.07 16.84 -12.67
C ARG A 185 3.41 16.36 -13.23
N ARG A 186 3.96 17.10 -14.19
CA ARG A 186 5.21 16.76 -14.85
C ARG A 186 6.36 16.58 -13.86
N SER A 187 6.46 17.44 -12.86
CA SER A 187 7.51 17.37 -11.84
C SER A 187 7.48 16.07 -11.04
N LEU A 188 6.31 15.54 -10.71
CA LEU A 188 6.19 14.30 -9.94
C LEU A 188 6.64 13.08 -10.76
N VAL A 189 6.31 13.06 -12.05
CA VAL A 189 6.81 12.03 -12.97
C VAL A 189 8.32 12.13 -13.13
N GLN A 190 8.88 13.35 -13.22
CA GLN A 190 10.33 13.54 -13.36
C GLN A 190 11.12 13.13 -12.10
N LEU A 191 10.50 13.21 -10.93
CA LEU A 191 11.10 12.80 -9.65
C LEU A 191 10.90 11.31 -9.31
N SER A 192 10.11 10.60 -10.12
CA SER A 192 9.75 9.21 -9.89
C SER A 192 10.29 8.30 -10.97
N ASP A 193 10.62 7.06 -10.63
CA ASP A 193 11.00 6.03 -11.60
C ASP A 193 9.77 5.38 -12.25
N TYR A 194 8.70 5.23 -11.46
CA TYR A 194 7.44 4.63 -11.89
C TYR A 194 6.27 5.58 -11.67
N CYS A 195 5.24 5.40 -12.47
CA CYS A 195 3.93 6.00 -12.27
C CYS A 195 2.86 4.90 -12.28
N ILE A 196 2.17 4.76 -11.16
CA ILE A 196 1.08 3.79 -10.98
C ILE A 196 -0.22 4.56 -10.95
N ILE A 197 -1.15 4.21 -11.83
CA ILE A 197 -2.48 4.81 -11.87
C ILE A 197 -3.50 3.77 -11.41
N ILE A 198 -4.16 4.03 -10.29
CA ILE A 198 -5.24 3.22 -9.75
C ILE A 198 -6.57 3.86 -10.14
N TYR A 199 -7.37 3.15 -10.95
CA TYR A 199 -8.71 3.59 -11.29
C TYR A 199 -9.71 2.93 -10.34
N ILE A 200 -10.55 3.73 -9.71
CA ILE A 200 -11.47 3.29 -8.66
C ILE A 200 -12.90 3.67 -9.05
N HIS A 201 -13.81 2.73 -8.89
CA HIS A 201 -15.25 2.94 -9.04
C HIS A 201 -15.83 3.82 -7.94
N ASN A 202 -17.04 4.33 -8.13
CA ASN A 202 -17.74 5.08 -7.08
C ASN A 202 -18.03 4.27 -5.81
N ASN A 203 -18.09 2.94 -5.93
CA ASN A 203 -18.20 2.01 -4.79
C ASN A 203 -16.85 1.65 -4.15
N PHE A 204 -15.78 2.39 -4.49
CA PHE A 204 -14.43 2.24 -3.97
C PHE A 204 -13.65 0.98 -4.40
N MET A 205 -14.21 0.13 -5.26
CA MET A 205 -13.50 -1.04 -5.80
C MET A 205 -12.55 -0.64 -6.93
N ILE A 206 -11.44 -1.37 -7.09
CA ILE A 206 -10.47 -1.14 -8.17
C ILE A 206 -11.11 -1.55 -9.50
N ARG A 207 -11.24 -0.58 -10.41
CA ARG A 207 -11.78 -0.79 -11.76
C ARG A 207 -10.71 -1.27 -12.73
N GLU A 208 -9.49 -0.78 -12.55
CA GLU A 208 -8.39 -0.96 -13.48
C GLU A 208 -7.08 -0.43 -12.85
N ILE A 209 -5.94 -0.96 -13.29
CA ILE A 209 -4.61 -0.46 -12.91
C ILE A 209 -3.77 -0.24 -14.16
N CYS A 210 -3.04 0.88 -14.22
CA CYS A 210 -2.02 1.15 -15.24
C CYS A 210 -0.68 1.37 -14.56
N PHE A 211 0.36 0.66 -14.99
CA PHE A 211 1.71 0.80 -14.47
C PHE A 211 2.65 1.22 -15.60
N LEU A 212 3.41 2.30 -15.39
CA LEU A 212 4.22 2.93 -16.42
C LEU A 212 5.60 3.29 -15.87
N ASP A 213 6.63 3.14 -16.70
CA ASP A 213 7.91 3.78 -16.45
C ASP A 213 7.80 5.30 -16.65
N SER A 214 8.22 6.08 -15.67
CA SER A 214 8.21 7.54 -15.77
C SER A 214 9.08 8.08 -16.90
N LYS A 215 10.15 7.37 -17.25
CA LYS A 215 10.99 7.68 -18.42
C LYS A 215 10.20 7.58 -19.73
N PHE A 216 9.36 6.56 -19.86
CA PHE A 216 8.47 6.42 -21.02
C PHE A 216 7.46 7.57 -21.08
N ILE A 217 6.85 7.93 -19.93
CA ILE A 217 5.92 9.05 -19.86
C ILE A 217 6.60 10.34 -20.30
N THR A 218 7.78 10.62 -19.75
CA THR A 218 8.52 11.85 -20.02
C THR A 218 8.91 11.93 -21.49
N ARG A 219 9.39 10.84 -22.09
CA ARG A 219 9.79 10.83 -23.51
C ARG A 219 8.61 11.01 -24.46
N LYS A 220 7.46 10.40 -24.17
CA LYS A 220 6.34 10.32 -25.11
C LYS A 220 5.30 11.43 -24.92
N PHE A 221 5.13 11.96 -23.71
CA PHE A 221 4.02 12.85 -23.36
C PHE A 221 4.44 14.15 -22.66
N ALA A 222 5.74 14.38 -22.40
CA ALA A 222 6.18 15.65 -21.82
C ALA A 222 6.22 16.78 -22.86
N GLU A 223 5.04 17.27 -23.23
CA GLU A 223 4.87 18.48 -24.03
C GLU A 223 5.22 19.74 -23.23
N LYS A 224 5.08 20.93 -23.83
CA LYS A 224 5.27 22.20 -23.12
C LYS A 224 4.24 22.34 -21.99
N GLY A 225 4.70 22.70 -20.79
CA GLY A 225 3.85 22.95 -19.62
C GLY A 225 4.12 22.02 -18.43
N HIS A 226 3.37 22.26 -17.35
CA HIS A 226 3.54 21.59 -16.05
C HIS A 226 2.64 20.36 -15.86
N THR A 227 1.73 20.09 -16.79
CA THR A 227 0.74 19.02 -16.71
C THR A 227 0.86 18.09 -17.91
N ILE A 228 0.87 16.79 -17.64
CA ILE A 228 0.77 15.72 -18.63
C ILE A 228 -0.65 15.16 -18.59
N PHE A 229 -1.26 14.94 -19.76
CA PHE A 229 -2.55 14.27 -19.90
C PHE A 229 -2.33 12.90 -20.54
N LEU A 230 -2.48 11.84 -19.75
CA LEU A 230 -2.34 10.47 -20.24
C LEU A 230 -3.71 9.94 -20.68
N LYS A 231 -4.00 10.00 -21.97
CA LYS A 231 -5.21 9.38 -22.53
C LYS A 231 -5.07 7.86 -22.50
N ASP A 232 -6.10 7.18 -22.00
CA ASP A 232 -6.10 5.72 -21.86
C ASP A 232 -5.80 5.00 -23.19
N SER A 233 -6.26 5.53 -24.33
CA SER A 233 -5.99 4.96 -25.66
C SER A 233 -4.49 4.96 -26.03
N GLN A 234 -3.69 5.86 -25.46
CA GLN A 234 -2.27 5.99 -25.78
C GLN A 234 -1.37 5.11 -24.89
N VAL A 235 -1.92 4.59 -23.79
CA VAL A 235 -1.25 3.73 -22.80
C VAL A 235 -2.01 2.41 -22.58
N SER A 236 -2.90 2.05 -23.51
CA SER A 236 -3.78 0.88 -23.42
C SER A 236 -3.05 -0.43 -23.10
N ASN A 237 -1.84 -0.60 -23.65
CA ASN A 237 -1.02 -1.80 -23.51
C ASN A 237 -0.28 -1.92 -22.16
N TYR A 238 -0.49 -0.96 -21.26
CA TYR A 238 0.08 -0.94 -19.90
C TYR A 238 -1.00 -1.13 -18.82
N PHE A 239 -2.25 -1.29 -19.23
CA PHE A 239 -3.32 -1.68 -18.33
C PHE A 239 -3.26 -3.15 -18.00
N PHE A 240 -3.42 -3.47 -16.71
CA PHE A 240 -3.43 -4.84 -16.24
C PHE A 240 -4.54 -5.64 -16.90
N SER A 241 -5.71 -5.07 -17.20
CA SER A 241 -6.76 -5.84 -17.89
C SER A 241 -6.42 -6.27 -19.33
N ARG A 242 -5.33 -5.76 -19.92
CA ARG A 242 -4.96 -5.99 -21.33
C ARG A 242 -3.57 -6.58 -21.53
N SER A 243 -2.73 -6.57 -20.50
CA SER A 243 -1.31 -6.83 -20.62
C SER A 243 -0.76 -7.44 -19.34
N SER A 244 0.15 -8.39 -19.49
CA SER A 244 0.88 -9.06 -18.39
C SER A 244 2.27 -8.49 -18.13
N LYS A 245 2.65 -7.39 -18.81
CA LYS A 245 4.01 -6.82 -18.79
C LYS A 245 4.54 -6.47 -17.40
N HIS A 246 3.66 -6.23 -16.44
CA HIS A 246 4.00 -5.79 -15.09
C HIS A 246 3.42 -6.71 -14.02
N ASP A 247 3.01 -7.93 -14.39
CA ASP A 247 2.52 -8.93 -13.44
C ASP A 247 3.62 -9.28 -12.41
N ASP A 248 4.89 -9.23 -12.83
CA ASP A 248 6.07 -9.41 -11.96
C ASP A 248 6.19 -8.36 -10.85
N LYS A 249 5.50 -7.23 -10.97
CA LYS A 249 5.50 -6.16 -9.95
C LYS A 249 4.49 -6.40 -8.85
N ILE A 250 3.52 -7.30 -9.04
CA ILE A 250 2.54 -7.61 -8.02
C ILE A 250 3.19 -8.52 -6.98
N VAL A 251 3.25 -8.02 -5.75
CA VAL A 251 3.76 -8.78 -4.61
C VAL A 251 2.65 -9.52 -3.89
N ASN A 252 1.41 -9.00 -3.96
CA ASN A 252 0.26 -9.59 -3.27
C ASN A 252 -0.94 -9.74 -4.23
N PRO A 253 -1.01 -10.84 -5.00
CA PRO A 253 -2.10 -11.11 -5.92
C PRO A 253 -3.44 -11.29 -5.19
N THR A 254 -3.42 -11.86 -3.97
CA THR A 254 -4.62 -12.02 -3.16
C THR A 254 -5.30 -10.68 -2.85
N ALA A 255 -4.52 -9.66 -2.47
CA ALA A 255 -5.07 -8.32 -2.22
C ALA A 255 -5.61 -7.69 -3.51
N LEU A 256 -4.90 -7.84 -4.64
CA LEU A 256 -5.38 -7.36 -5.93
C LEU A 256 -6.75 -7.97 -6.26
N MET A 257 -6.89 -9.28 -6.16
CA MET A 257 -8.15 -9.96 -6.47
C MET A 257 -9.28 -9.56 -5.51
N LYS A 258 -8.99 -9.44 -4.20
CA LYS A 258 -10.00 -9.05 -3.19
C LYS A 258 -10.57 -7.65 -3.41
N TYR A 259 -9.73 -6.67 -3.76
CA TYR A 259 -10.15 -5.26 -3.89
C TYR A 259 -10.55 -4.88 -5.31
N SER A 260 -10.39 -5.78 -6.28
CA SER A 260 -10.82 -5.57 -7.66
C SER A 260 -12.32 -5.69 -7.83
N SER A 261 -12.90 -4.87 -8.70
CA SER A 261 -14.27 -5.05 -9.14
C SER A 261 -14.41 -6.42 -9.82
N PRO A 262 -15.60 -7.05 -9.79
CA PRO A 262 -15.80 -8.36 -10.40
C PRO A 262 -15.37 -8.39 -11.88
N GLN A 263 -15.69 -7.34 -12.64
CA GLN A 263 -15.32 -7.25 -14.06
C GLN A 263 -13.82 -7.14 -14.28
N PHE A 264 -13.09 -6.49 -13.36
CA PHE A 264 -11.63 -6.41 -13.47
C PHE A 264 -10.99 -7.72 -13.03
N ALA A 265 -11.42 -8.27 -11.90
CA ALA A 265 -10.96 -9.56 -11.38
C ALA A 265 -11.07 -10.68 -12.42
N ILE A 266 -12.20 -10.79 -13.13
CA ILE A 266 -12.38 -11.80 -14.19
C ILE A 266 -11.33 -11.67 -15.30
N LYS A 267 -10.97 -10.44 -15.71
CA LYS A 267 -9.99 -10.21 -16.78
C LYS A 267 -8.54 -10.54 -16.38
N ILE A 268 -8.27 -10.61 -15.09
CA ILE A 268 -6.92 -10.87 -14.57
C ILE A 268 -6.81 -12.23 -13.87
N ALA A 269 -7.93 -12.96 -13.72
CA ALA A 269 -8.01 -14.20 -12.94
C ALA A 269 -6.99 -15.25 -13.40
N ASP A 270 -6.91 -15.51 -14.71
CA ASP A 270 -6.03 -16.55 -15.28
C ASP A 270 -4.52 -16.31 -15.03
N ARG A 271 -4.14 -15.12 -14.55
CA ARG A 271 -2.75 -14.76 -14.27
C ARG A 271 -2.35 -14.88 -12.80
N PHE A 272 -3.33 -14.90 -11.89
CA PHE A 272 -3.10 -14.76 -10.46
C PHE A 272 -3.86 -15.82 -9.62
N GLN A 273 -4.19 -16.95 -10.23
CA GLN A 273 -4.69 -18.16 -9.55
C GLN A 273 -3.57 -18.94 -8.89
#